data_AF-A0A970KP56-F1
#
_entry.id   AF-A0A970KP56-F1
#
_cell.length_a   1.000
_cell.length_b   1.000
_cell.length_c   1.000
_cell.angle_alpha   90.00
_cell.angle_beta   90.00
_cell.angle_gamma   90.00
#
_symmetry.space_group_name_H-M   'P 1'
#
loop_
_entity.id
_entity.type
_entity.pdbx_description
1 polymer ?
#
loop_
_entity_poly.entity_id
_entity_poly.type
_entity_poly.pdbx_seq_one_letter_code
_entity_poly.pdbx_strand_id
1 'polypeptide(L)' 'MDIFSESTAQKEKFRTCANKLLNSCFILKRKEDTRNDYIYLLQNKDYFIQYFDLLGYQLDINETYGVVSLISTSGKG' A
#
# COMPACT_ATOMS: atom_id res chain seq x y z
N MET A 1 3.97 19.41 4.99
CA MET A 1 4.16 18.39 6.03
C MET A 1 5.15 17.39 5.49
N ASP A 2 6.32 17.31 6.12
CA ASP A 2 7.57 16.83 5.54
C ASP A 2 7.63 15.32 5.30
N ILE A 3 7.41 14.93 4.04
CA ILE A 3 7.61 13.57 3.50
C ILE A 3 9.10 13.12 3.61
N PHE A 4 10.01 14.03 3.98
CA PHE A 4 11.46 13.81 3.96
C PHE A 4 12.10 13.59 5.34
N SER A 5 11.35 13.70 6.43
CA SER A 5 11.90 13.55 7.80
C SER A 5 11.74 12.13 8.39
N GLU A 6 11.44 11.13 7.58
CA GLU A 6 11.46 9.72 7.99
C GLU A 6 12.74 9.04 7.51
N SER A 7 13.31 8.17 8.36
CA SER A 7 14.59 7.50 8.14
C SER A 7 14.62 6.79 6.79
N THR A 8 15.78 6.72 6.15
CA THR A 8 16.01 6.05 4.84
C THR A 8 15.38 4.66 4.77
N ALA A 9 15.37 3.93 5.90
CA ALA A 9 14.74 2.63 6.05
C ALA A 9 13.21 2.62 5.85
N GLN A 10 12.49 3.67 6.25
CA GLN A 10 11.03 3.78 6.06
C GLN A 10 10.70 4.00 4.59
N LYS A 11 11.47 4.85 3.90
CA LYS A 11 11.31 5.06 2.46
C LYS A 11 11.56 3.79 1.65
N GLU A 12 12.59 3.02 2.04
CA GLU A 12 12.89 1.75 1.40
C GLU A 12 11.79 0.70 1.65
N LYS A 13 11.26 0.64 2.87
CA LYS A 13 10.09 -0.20 3.19
C LYS A 13 8.84 0.20 2.41
N PHE A 14 8.54 1.50 2.32
CA PHE A 14 7.42 2.01 1.52
C PHE A 14 7.57 1.59 0.06
N ARG A 15 8.74 1.81 -0.53
CA ARG A 15 9.03 1.43 -1.92
C ARG A 15 8.85 -0.08 -2.14
N THR A 16 9.30 -0.89 -1.19
CA THR A 16 9.17 -2.35 -1.25
C THR A 16 7.71 -2.79 -1.12
N CYS A 17 6.95 -2.20 -0.20
CA CYS A 17 5.52 -2.45 -0.03
C CYS A 17 4.72 -2.02 -1.26
N ALA A 18 5.00 -0.83 -1.81
CA ALA A 18 4.34 -0.31 -2.99
C ALA A 18 4.62 -1.21 -4.22
N ASN A 19 5.87 -1.63 -4.41
CA ASN A 19 6.21 -2.59 -5.46
C ASN A 19 5.53 -3.95 -5.27
N LYS A 20 5.45 -4.46 -4.02
CA LYS A 20 4.68 -5.67 -3.71
C LYS A 20 3.20 -5.50 -4.05
N LEU A 21 2.58 -4.36 -3.74
CA LEU A 21 1.18 -4.07 -4.06
C LEU A 21 0.94 -3.95 -5.57
N LEU A 22 1.87 -3.34 -6.31
CA LEU A 22 1.79 -3.28 -7.78
C LEU A 22 1.93 -4.67 -8.41
N ASN A 23 2.74 -5.56 -7.83
CA ASN A 23 2.96 -6.90 -8.35
C ASN A 23 1.88 -7.92 -7.93
N SER A 24 1.53 -7.96 -6.64
CA SER A 24 0.55 -8.91 -6.09
C SER A 24 -0.87 -8.37 -6.06
N CYS A 25 -1.10 -7.06 -6.21
CA CYS A 25 -2.43 -6.43 -6.19
C CYS A 25 -3.22 -6.59 -4.86
N PHE A 26 -2.77 -7.44 -3.93
CA PHE A 26 -3.40 -7.62 -2.62
C PHE A 26 -2.38 -7.91 -1.50
N ILE A 27 -2.69 -7.45 -0.30
CA ILE A 27 -1.97 -7.71 0.95
C ILE A 27 -2.96 -8.20 2.01
N LEU A 28 -2.60 -9.30 2.68
CA LEU A 28 -3.46 -9.99 3.64
C LEU A 28 -2.89 -9.85 5.06
N LYS A 29 -3.73 -9.43 6.01
CA LYS A 29 -3.41 -9.44 7.45
C LYS A 29 -3.22 -10.84 8.02
N ARG A 30 -3.86 -11.86 7.40
CA ARG A 30 -3.83 -13.25 7.85
C ARG A 30 -2.48 -13.94 7.66
N LYS A 31 -1.65 -13.45 6.75
CA LYS A 31 -0.33 -14.03 6.47
C LYS A 31 0.72 -13.27 7.27
N GLU A 32 1.46 -13.96 8.14
CA GLU A 32 2.46 -13.34 9.03
C GLU A 32 3.50 -12.52 8.24
N ASP A 33 3.92 -13.03 7.08
CA ASP A 33 4.88 -12.37 6.19
C ASP A 33 4.42 -10.97 5.74
N THR A 34 3.12 -10.79 5.49
CA THR A 34 2.54 -9.54 4.99
C THR A 34 1.78 -8.75 6.06
N ARG A 35 1.73 -9.26 7.30
CA ARG A 35 1.00 -8.62 8.40
C ARG A 35 1.66 -7.29 8.81
N ASN A 36 2.98 -7.25 8.85
CA ASN A 36 3.71 -6.02 9.14
C ASN A 36 3.51 -4.98 8.02
N ASP A 37 3.52 -5.42 6.76
CA ASP A 37 3.22 -4.58 5.61
C ASP A 37 1.79 -4.01 5.68
N TYR A 38 0.81 -4.84 6.07
CA TYR A 38 -0.59 -4.41 6.27
C TYR A 38 -0.72 -3.32 7.33
N ILE A 39 -0.08 -3.49 8.50
CA ILE A 39 -0.13 -2.51 9.59
C ILE A 39 0.53 -1.20 9.17
N TYR A 40 1.68 -1.27 8.50
CA TYR A 40 2.39 -0.11 8.00
C TYR A 40 1.58 0.67 6.94
N LEU A 41 0.92 -0.05 6.03
CA LEU A 41 0.04 0.54 5.05
C LEU A 41 -1.17 1.21 5.71
N LEU A 42 -1.76 0.59 6.72
CA LEU A 42 -2.92 1.17 7.41
C LEU A 42 -2.56 2.46 8.16
N GLN A 43 -1.36 2.51 8.76
CA GLN A 43 -0.83 3.73 9.39
C GLN A 43 -0.55 4.84 8.37
N ASN A 44 -0.07 4.48 7.18
CA ASN A 44 0.34 5.42 6.13
C ASN A 44 -0.64 5.44 4.94
N LYS A 45 -1.91 5.06 5.17
CA LYS A 45 -2.86 4.78 4.09
C LYS A 45 -3.10 5.98 3.19
N ASP A 46 -3.10 7.18 3.78
CA ASP A 46 -3.29 8.44 3.05
C ASP A 46 -2.19 8.63 1.99
N TYR A 47 -0.93 8.39 2.36
CA TYR A 47 0.20 8.45 1.43
C TYR A 47 0.12 7.41 0.33
N PHE A 48 -0.26 6.17 0.67
CA PHE A 48 -0.42 5.12 -0.34
C PHE A 48 -1.57 5.46 -1.29
N ILE A 49 -2.71 5.94 -0.79
CA ILE A 49 -3.85 6.36 -1.61
C ILE A 49 -3.41 7.47 -2.58
N GLN A 50 -2.78 8.54 -2.10
CA GLN A 50 -2.31 9.63 -2.96
C GLN A 50 -1.27 9.15 -3.98
N TYR A 51 -0.33 8.30 -3.57
CA TYR A 51 0.69 7.76 -4.46
C TYR A 51 0.11 6.86 -5.56
N PHE A 52 -0.83 6.00 -5.20
CA PHE A 52 -1.50 5.10 -6.15
C PHE A 52 -2.47 5.85 -7.06
N ASP A 53 -3.17 6.86 -6.54
CA ASP A 53 -4.05 7.74 -7.32
C ASP A 53 -3.27 8.44 -8.44
N LEU A 54 -2.06 8.95 -8.14
CA LEU A 54 -1.15 9.49 -9.15
C LEU A 54 -0.74 8.49 -10.24
N LEU A 55 -0.72 7.20 -9.90
CA LEU A 55 -0.40 6.11 -10.84
C LEU A 55 -1.65 5.57 -11.57
N GLY A 56 -2.85 6.06 -11.26
CA GLY A 56 -4.11 5.54 -11.83
C GLY A 56 -4.58 4.23 -11.17
N TYR A 57 -4.27 4.04 -9.90
CA TYR A 57 -4.74 2.93 -9.07
C TYR A 57 -5.49 3.45 -7.85
N GLN A 58 -6.55 2.76 -7.46
CA GLN A 58 -7.35 2.99 -6.27
C GLN A 58 -7.04 1.92 -5.23
N LEU A 59 -6.67 2.35 -4.03
CA LEU A 59 -6.42 1.45 -2.91
C LEU A 59 -7.73 1.14 -2.19
N ASP A 60 -8.13 -0.13 -2.20
CA ASP A 60 -9.29 -0.64 -1.47
C ASP A 60 -8.83 -1.32 -0.18
N ILE A 61 -9.20 -0.77 0.97
CA ILE A 61 -8.81 -1.29 2.28
C ILE A 61 -10.05 -1.88 2.94
N ASN A 62 -10.05 -3.21 3.06
CA ASN A 62 -11.10 -3.94 3.73
C ASN A 62 -10.67 -4.33 5.15
N GLU A 63 -10.96 -3.45 6.12
CA GLU A 63 -10.61 -3.66 7.53
C GLU A 63 -11.35 -4.84 8.16
N THR A 64 -12.58 -5.11 7.71
CA THR A 64 -13.42 -6.23 8.17
C THR A 64 -12.77 -7.58 7.86
N TYR A 65 -12.24 -7.74 6.65
CA TYR A 65 -11.55 -8.96 6.25
C TYR A 65 -10.03 -8.89 6.49
N GLY A 66 -9.49 -7.72 6.82
CA GLY A 66 -8.06 -7.48 6.97
C GLY A 66 -7.31 -7.64 5.65
N VAL A 67 -7.87 -7.12 4.56
CA VAL A 67 -7.32 -7.25 3.21
C VAL A 67 -7.16 -5.86 2.61
N VAL A 68 -6.03 -5.60 1.97
CA VAL A 68 -5.80 -4.41 1.16
C VAL A 68 -5.67 -4.86 -0.28
N SER A 69 -6.42 -4.28 -1.19
CA SER A 69 -6.38 -4.54 -2.63
C SER A 69 -6.08 -3.27 -3.41
N LEU A 70 -5.40 -3.40 -4.54
CA LEU A 70 -5.08 -2.28 -5.42
C LEU A 70 -5.86 -2.43 -6.73
N ILE A 71 -6.87 -1.60 -6.92
CA ILE A 71 -7.74 -1.65 -8.09
C ILE A 71 -7.19 -0.69 -9.15
N SER A 72 -6.98 -1.13 -10.38
CA SER A 72 -6.63 -0.20 -11.47
C SER A 72 -7.87 0.59 -11.89
N THR A 73 -7.85 1.92 -11.75
CA THR A 73 -8.96 2.79 -12.17
C THR A 73 -8.92 3.06 -13.67
N SER A 74 -7.78 2.83 -14.31
CA SER A 74 -7.52 3.20 -15.71
C SER A 74 -7.99 2.19 -16.75
N GLY A 75 -8.64 1.09 -16.36
CA GLY A 75 -9.46 0.26 -17.26
C GLY A 75 -8.94 0.08 -18.69
N LYS A 76 -7.76 -0.50 -18.87
CA LYS A 76 -7.36 -1.13 -20.14
C LYS A 76 -7.16 -2.62 -19.90
N GLY A 77 -8.29 -3.32 -19.86
CA GLY A 77 -8.34 -4.75 -20.16
C GLY A 77 -8.05 -5.00 -21.64
#